data_AF-A0A7T9UII2-F1
#
_entry.id   AF-A0A7T9UII2-F1
#
_cell.length_a   1.000
_cell.length_b   1.000
_cell.length_c   1.000
_cell.angle_alpha   90.00
_cell.angle_beta   90.00
_cell.angle_gamma   90.00
#
_symmetry.space_group_name_H-M   'P 1'
#
loop_
_entity.id
_entity.type
_entity.pdbx_description
1 polymer ?
#
loop_
_entity_poly.entity_id
_entity_poly.type
_entity_poly.pdbx_seq_one_letter_code
_entity_poly.pdbx_strand_id
1 'polypeptide(L)'
;MNMTRINSISHKFYSVIYLLIIAMIGIFCALNATYDVMIGGTPFYFFAVLVLALQSIFALRESERSRNLAGLGLIVLVMGLVYSYGFMFLTHLKAIVLLPSICLTLFGLPSISQHPQKAYLLKTVLLISLIALAAIQYYELSMLKGYYDSLPNNGSWQKYGGL
;
A
#
# COMPACT_ATOMS: atom_id res chain seq x y z
N MET A 1 -32.14 -27.13 6.94
CA MET A 1 -30.90 -26.36 7.16
C MET A 1 -30.93 -25.17 6.20
N ASN A 2 -31.24 -23.97 6.70
CA ASN A 2 -31.69 -22.84 5.87
C ASN A 2 -30.58 -22.24 4.99
N MET A 3 -30.90 -22.01 3.71
CA MET A 3 -30.04 -21.35 2.70
C MET A 3 -29.45 -20.00 3.17
N THR A 4 -30.14 -19.27 4.03
CA THR A 4 -29.67 -18.01 4.64
C THR A 4 -28.44 -18.20 5.54
N ARG A 5 -28.32 -19.35 6.22
CA ARG A 5 -27.16 -19.67 7.06
C ARG A 5 -25.92 -20.04 6.24
N ILE A 6 -26.12 -20.73 5.11
CA ILE A 6 -25.05 -21.11 4.18
C ILE A 6 -24.47 -19.87 3.49
N ASN A 7 -25.33 -18.95 3.05
CA ASN A 7 -24.90 -17.70 2.41
C ASN A 7 -24.11 -16.78 3.35
N SER A 8 -24.47 -16.72 4.64
CA SER A 8 -23.76 -15.88 5.61
C SER A 8 -22.38 -16.45 5.99
N ILE A 9 -22.22 -17.77 6.07
CA ILE A 9 -20.92 -18.43 6.29
C ILE A 9 -20.00 -18.21 5.09
N SER A 10 -20.52 -18.40 3.88
CA SER A 10 -19.80 -18.18 2.63
C SER A 10 -19.27 -16.73 2.53
N HIS A 11 -20.12 -15.74 2.80
CA HIS A 11 -19.72 -14.32 2.77
C HIS A 11 -18.64 -13.96 3.81
N LYS A 12 -18.73 -14.50 5.04
CA LYS A 12 -17.68 -14.31 6.06
C LYS A 12 -16.35 -14.91 5.62
N PHE A 13 -16.38 -16.10 5.03
CA PHE A 13 -15.18 -16.77 4.53
C PHE A 13 -14.49 -15.97 3.41
N TYR A 14 -15.25 -15.47 2.43
CA TYR A 14 -14.70 -14.60 1.37
C TYR A 14 -14.08 -13.32 1.94
N SER A 15 -14.71 -12.71 2.95
CA SER A 15 -14.16 -11.52 3.59
C SER A 15 -12.84 -11.79 4.31
N VAL A 16 -12.70 -12.95 4.96
CA VAL A 16 -11.46 -13.37 5.64
C VAL A 16 -10.35 -13.61 4.62
N ILE A 17 -10.63 -14.37 3.55
CA ILE A 17 -9.65 -14.60 2.48
C ILE A 17 -9.18 -13.29 1.87
N TYR A 18 -10.12 -12.38 1.55
CA TYR A 18 -9.79 -11.08 0.98
C TYR A 18 -8.85 -10.27 1.89
N LEU A 19 -9.15 -10.21 3.20
CA LEU A 19 -8.29 -9.53 4.17
C LEU A 19 -6.92 -10.19 4.28
N LEU A 20 -6.83 -11.52 4.24
CA LEU A 20 -5.57 -12.26 4.27
C LEU A 20 -4.71 -11.92 3.04
N ILE A 21 -5.30 -11.93 1.84
CA ILE A 21 -4.59 -11.57 0.61
C ILE A 21 -4.04 -10.13 0.69
N ILE A 22 -4.86 -9.17 1.12
CA ILE A 22 -4.41 -7.78 1.31
C ILE A 22 -3.29 -7.69 2.35
N ALA A 23 -3.43 -8.38 3.48
CA ALA A 23 -2.42 -8.38 4.52
C ALA A 23 -1.09 -8.96 4.02
N MET A 24 -1.13 -10.06 3.26
CA MET A 24 0.06 -10.67 2.67
C MET A 24 0.77 -9.72 1.70
N ILE A 25 0.02 -9.05 0.83
CA ILE A 25 0.58 -8.04 -0.09
C ILE A 25 1.14 -6.84 0.71
N GLY A 26 0.42 -6.37 1.73
CA GLY A 26 0.87 -5.29 2.59
C GLY A 26 2.18 -5.61 3.32
N ILE A 27 2.31 -6.83 3.85
CA ILE A 27 3.55 -7.32 4.48
C ILE A 27 4.68 -7.37 3.44
N PHE A 28 4.41 -7.89 2.24
CA PHE A 28 5.40 -7.90 1.16
C PHE A 28 5.88 -6.49 0.82
N CYS A 29 4.97 -5.51 0.70
CA CYS A 29 5.33 -4.11 0.50
C CYS A 29 6.16 -3.55 1.66
N ALA A 30 5.80 -3.87 2.91
CA ALA A 30 6.55 -3.44 4.08
C ALA A 30 7.98 -4.00 4.11
N LEU A 31 8.15 -5.28 3.77
CA LEU A 31 9.46 -5.92 3.68
C LEU A 31 10.31 -5.30 2.58
N ASN A 32 9.77 -5.12 1.37
CA ASN A 32 10.50 -4.48 0.28
C ASN A 32 10.91 -3.05 0.64
N ALA A 33 9.99 -2.26 1.21
CA ALA A 33 10.26 -0.89 1.61
C ALA A 33 11.31 -0.79 2.73
N THR A 34 11.28 -1.71 3.70
CA THR A 34 12.28 -1.77 4.77
C THR A 34 13.64 -2.13 4.21
N TYR A 35 13.68 -3.14 3.34
CA TYR A 35 14.91 -3.61 2.72
C TYR A 35 15.53 -2.56 1.79
N ASP A 36 14.72 -1.83 1.01
CA ASP A 36 15.17 -0.70 0.18
C ASP A 36 15.97 0.31 1.01
N VAL A 37 15.45 0.71 2.18
CA VAL A 37 16.15 1.64 3.09
C VAL A 37 17.43 1.02 3.65
N MET A 38 17.41 -0.26 4.05
CA MET A 38 18.57 -0.94 4.61
C MET A 38 19.77 -0.98 3.65
N ILE A 39 19.51 -1.09 2.34
CA ILE A 39 20.57 -1.08 1.31
C ILE A 39 20.90 0.33 0.80
N GLY A 40 20.41 1.38 1.44
CA GLY A 40 20.70 2.78 1.09
C GLY A 40 19.79 3.38 0.00
N GLY A 41 18.64 2.75 -0.24
CA GLY A 41 17.58 3.27 -1.09
C GLY A 41 16.79 4.41 -0.44
N THR A 42 15.74 4.85 -1.10
CA THR A 42 14.96 6.01 -0.65
C THR A 42 13.97 5.63 0.46
N PRO A 43 13.85 6.41 1.55
CA PRO A 43 12.92 6.08 2.63
C PRO A 43 11.44 6.32 2.28
N PHE A 44 11.14 6.81 1.07
CA PHE A 44 9.79 7.16 0.66
C PHE A 44 8.80 5.99 0.83
N TYR A 45 9.13 4.80 0.31
CA TYR A 45 8.23 3.66 0.40
C TYR A 45 8.02 3.16 1.83
N PHE A 46 9.03 3.30 2.69
CA PHE A 46 8.92 2.92 4.09
C PHE A 46 7.88 3.77 4.80
N PHE A 47 7.99 5.09 4.69
CA PHE A 47 6.98 6.00 5.26
C PHE A 47 5.61 5.85 4.58
N ALA A 48 5.59 5.60 3.27
CA ALA A 48 4.36 5.41 2.53
C ALA A 48 3.56 4.18 3.03
N VAL A 49 4.23 3.06 3.28
CA VAL A 49 3.59 1.85 3.82
C VAL A 49 3.05 2.11 5.23
N LEU A 50 3.76 2.86 6.07
CA LEU A 50 3.26 3.27 7.39
C LEU A 50 1.98 4.10 7.27
N VAL A 51 1.96 5.07 6.35
CA VAL A 51 0.76 5.89 6.09
C VAL A 51 -0.39 5.02 5.59
N LEU A 52 -0.17 4.12 4.63
CA LEU A 52 -1.20 3.21 4.12
C LEU A 52 -1.74 2.26 5.22
N ALA A 53 -0.87 1.78 6.11
CA ALA A 53 -1.28 0.94 7.24
C ALA A 53 -2.19 1.72 8.21
N LEU A 54 -1.81 2.96 8.56
CA LEU A 54 -2.65 3.85 9.36
C LEU A 54 -3.98 4.17 8.67
N GLN A 55 -3.96 4.50 7.38
CA GLN A 55 -5.18 4.73 6.59
C GLN A 55 -6.10 3.50 6.62
N SER A 56 -5.54 2.30 6.51
CA SER A 56 -6.31 1.06 6.56
C SER A 56 -6.98 0.86 7.91
N ILE A 57 -6.26 1.10 9.02
CA ILE A 57 -6.82 1.03 10.38
C ILE A 57 -7.96 2.03 10.56
N PHE A 58 -7.79 3.26 10.07
CA PHE A 58 -8.78 4.32 10.21
C PHE A 58 -10.00 4.12 9.30
N ALA A 59 -9.82 3.60 8.08
CA ALA A 59 -10.88 3.31 7.13
C ALA A 59 -11.82 2.18 7.62
N LEU A 60 -11.30 1.26 8.43
CA LEU A 60 -12.08 0.15 9.01
C LEU A 60 -12.89 0.52 10.26
N ARG A 61 -12.69 1.72 10.83
CA ARG A 61 -13.44 2.18 12.01
C ARG A 61 -14.77 2.81 11.60
N GLU A 62 -15.81 2.57 12.40
CA GLU A 62 -17.18 3.02 12.12
C GLU A 62 -17.39 4.54 12.28
N SER A 63 -16.54 5.23 13.06
CA SER A 63 -16.75 6.66 13.35
C SER A 63 -16.42 7.55 12.14
N GLU A 64 -17.23 8.58 11.89
CA GLU A 64 -16.95 9.55 10.83
C GLU A 64 -15.61 10.27 11.03
N ARG A 65 -15.27 10.58 12.29
CA ARG A 65 -13.99 11.20 12.65
C ARG A 65 -12.79 10.34 12.25
N SER A 66 -12.86 9.01 12.44
CA SER A 66 -11.79 8.12 11.98
C SER A 66 -11.71 8.05 10.46
N ARG A 67 -12.84 8.12 9.76
CA ARG A 67 -12.85 8.10 8.29
C ARG A 67 -12.23 9.35 7.69
N ASN A 68 -12.44 10.51 8.31
CA ASN A 68 -11.74 11.75 7.93
C ASN A 68 -10.23 11.68 8.19
N LEU A 69 -9.80 11.00 9.26
CA LEU A 69 -8.38 10.74 9.52
C LEU A 69 -7.74 9.84 8.45
N ALA A 70 -8.50 8.91 7.85
CA ALA A 70 -8.00 8.15 6.70
C ALA A 70 -7.69 9.07 5.50
N GLY A 71 -8.48 10.11 5.27
CA GLY A 71 -8.21 11.10 4.21
C GLY A 71 -6.92 11.91 4.42
N LEU A 72 -6.50 12.16 5.66
CA LEU A 72 -5.24 12.86 5.94
C LEU A 72 -4.01 12.12 5.41
N GLY A 73 -4.04 10.78 5.39
CA GLY A 73 -2.94 9.99 4.85
C GLY A 73 -2.69 10.28 3.36
N LEU A 74 -3.75 10.53 2.58
CA LEU A 74 -3.62 10.91 1.17
C LEU A 74 -2.91 12.25 1.03
N ILE A 75 -3.28 13.23 1.86
CA ILE A 75 -2.65 14.56 1.87
C ILE A 75 -1.17 14.43 2.23
N VAL A 76 -0.83 13.62 3.25
CA VAL A 76 0.56 13.37 3.65
C VAL A 76 1.37 12.75 2.51
N LEU A 77 0.82 11.77 1.78
CA LEU A 77 1.49 11.15 0.64
C LEU A 77 1.70 12.13 -0.52
N VAL A 78 0.70 12.95 -0.83
CA VAL A 78 0.82 14.00 -1.86
C VAL A 78 1.89 15.02 -1.47
N MET A 79 1.91 15.48 -0.22
CA MET A 79 2.94 16.39 0.28
C MET A 79 4.33 15.74 0.20
N GLY A 80 4.47 14.47 0.60
CA GLY A 80 5.74 13.73 0.52
C GLY A 80 6.24 13.58 -0.93
N LEU A 81 5.33 13.35 -1.87
CA LEU A 81 5.65 13.28 -3.30
C LEU A 81 6.05 14.64 -3.87
N VAL A 82 5.31 15.71 -3.56
CA VAL A 82 5.65 17.07 -3.98
C VAL A 82 6.99 17.51 -3.38
N TYR A 83 7.25 17.20 -2.12
CA TYR A 83 8.52 17.50 -1.47
C TYR A 83 9.69 16.77 -2.13
N SER A 84 9.50 15.50 -2.52
CA SER A 84 10.57 14.67 -3.07
C SER A 84 10.80 14.88 -4.57
N TYR A 85 9.76 15.20 -5.33
CA TYR A 85 9.78 15.19 -6.81
C TYR A 85 9.18 16.45 -7.46
N GLY A 86 8.81 17.46 -6.67
CA GLY A 86 8.12 18.66 -7.16
C GLY A 86 6.74 18.37 -7.72
N PHE A 87 6.16 19.33 -8.46
CA PHE A 87 4.82 19.17 -9.05
C PHE A 87 4.75 18.18 -10.22
N MET A 88 5.90 17.72 -10.73
CA MET A 88 5.96 16.64 -11.72
C MET A 88 5.95 15.24 -11.10
N PHE A 89 5.68 15.11 -9.79
CA PHE A 89 5.66 13.81 -9.11
C PHE A 89 4.77 12.76 -9.79
N LEU A 90 3.72 13.16 -10.52
CA LEU A 90 2.81 12.26 -11.23
C LEU A 90 3.49 11.44 -12.34
N THR A 91 4.63 11.90 -12.86
CA THR A 91 5.41 11.13 -13.85
C THR A 91 6.35 10.12 -13.21
N HIS A 92 6.52 10.16 -11.87
CA HIS A 92 7.36 9.21 -11.15
C HIS A 92 6.59 7.95 -10.76
N LEU A 93 7.26 6.79 -10.88
CA LEU A 93 6.70 5.49 -10.51
C LEU A 93 6.22 5.44 -9.05
N LYS A 94 6.87 6.19 -8.15
CA LYS A 94 6.49 6.30 -6.74
C LYS A 94 5.10 6.90 -6.51
N ALA A 95 4.53 7.63 -7.48
CA ALA A 95 3.16 8.10 -7.42
C ALA A 95 2.12 6.96 -7.37
N ILE A 96 2.50 5.71 -7.70
CA ILE A 96 1.62 4.54 -7.60
C ILE A 96 1.02 4.37 -6.20
N VAL A 97 1.70 4.82 -5.14
CA VAL A 97 1.19 4.79 -3.76
C VAL A 97 -0.14 5.55 -3.59
N LEU A 98 -0.41 6.52 -4.46
CA LEU A 98 -1.65 7.28 -4.41
C LEU A 98 -2.86 6.42 -4.76
N LEU A 99 -2.74 5.40 -5.61
CA LEU A 99 -3.88 4.54 -5.97
C LEU A 99 -4.47 3.79 -4.76
N PRO A 100 -3.70 3.01 -3.97
CA PRO A 100 -4.26 2.39 -2.77
C PRO A 100 -4.69 3.44 -1.73
N SER A 101 -3.99 4.57 -1.62
CA SER A 101 -4.35 5.65 -0.68
C SER A 101 -5.70 6.29 -1.01
N ILE A 102 -5.96 6.57 -2.29
CA ILE A 102 -7.24 7.07 -2.78
C ILE A 102 -8.33 6.04 -2.48
N CYS A 103 -8.08 4.75 -2.75
CA CYS A 103 -9.06 3.71 -2.45
C CYS A 103 -9.43 3.66 -0.96
N LEU A 104 -8.42 3.70 -0.07
CA LEU A 104 -8.63 3.72 1.38
C LEU A 104 -9.38 4.97 1.84
N THR A 105 -9.12 6.12 1.22
CA THR A 105 -9.85 7.37 1.49
C THR A 105 -11.31 7.25 1.06
N LEU A 106 -11.57 6.67 -0.11
CA LEU A 106 -12.93 6.47 -0.63
C LEU A 106 -13.75 5.48 0.20
N PHE A 107 -13.12 4.48 0.84
CA PHE A 107 -13.82 3.60 1.81
C PHE A 107 -14.37 4.37 3.03
N GLY A 108 -13.78 5.53 3.34
CA GLY A 108 -14.25 6.42 4.38
C GLY A 108 -15.57 7.13 4.04
N LEU A 109 -15.95 7.20 2.75
CA LEU A 109 -17.14 7.93 2.32
C LEU A 109 -18.42 7.08 2.50
N PRO A 110 -19.44 7.58 3.23
CA PRO A 110 -20.71 6.87 3.41
C PRO A 110 -21.40 6.51 2.09
N SER A 111 -21.33 7.42 1.11
CA SER A 111 -21.90 7.28 -0.24
C SER A 111 -21.31 6.13 -1.07
N ILE A 112 -20.16 5.57 -0.65
CA ILE A 112 -19.53 4.42 -1.28
C ILE A 112 -19.74 3.18 -0.41
N SER A 113 -19.52 3.29 0.91
CA SER A 113 -19.61 2.14 1.81
C SER A 113 -21.02 1.57 1.94
N GLN A 114 -22.06 2.40 1.80
CA GLN A 114 -23.46 1.97 1.90
C GLN A 114 -23.98 1.29 0.63
N HIS A 115 -23.27 1.40 -0.50
CA HIS A 115 -23.67 0.78 -1.77
C HIS A 115 -22.80 -0.46 -2.08
N PRO A 116 -23.37 -1.68 -2.00
CA PRO A 116 -22.59 -2.92 -2.05
C PRO A 116 -21.81 -3.11 -3.36
N GLN A 117 -22.36 -2.70 -4.49
CA GLN A 117 -21.68 -2.76 -5.79
C GLN A 117 -20.45 -1.85 -5.86
N LYS A 118 -20.58 -0.60 -5.38
CA LYS A 118 -19.47 0.37 -5.33
C LYS A 118 -18.38 -0.09 -4.37
N ALA A 119 -18.76 -0.63 -3.22
CA ALA A 119 -17.82 -1.20 -2.26
C ALA A 119 -17.06 -2.42 -2.83
N TYR A 120 -17.73 -3.30 -3.58
CA TYR A 120 -17.06 -4.44 -4.24
C TYR A 120 -16.08 -3.97 -5.32
N LEU A 121 -16.48 -3.04 -6.17
CA LEU A 121 -15.59 -2.44 -7.17
C LEU A 121 -14.35 -1.83 -6.51
N LEU A 122 -14.55 -1.04 -5.45
CA LEU A 122 -13.45 -0.40 -4.72
C LEU A 122 -12.51 -1.42 -4.06
N LYS A 123 -13.05 -2.55 -3.58
CA LYS A 123 -12.24 -3.66 -3.05
C LYS A 123 -11.35 -4.28 -4.12
N THR A 124 -11.87 -4.47 -5.32
CA THR A 124 -11.11 -5.00 -6.47
C THR A 124 -10.04 -4.01 -6.91
N VAL A 125 -10.37 -2.72 -7.01
CA VAL A 125 -9.41 -1.66 -7.36
C VAL A 125 -8.31 -1.56 -6.30
N LEU A 126 -8.66 -1.61 -5.00
CA LEU A 126 -7.67 -1.62 -3.92
C LEU A 126 -6.71 -2.80 -4.07
N LEU A 127 -7.22 -4.01 -4.30
CA LEU A 127 -6.39 -5.20 -4.49
C LEU A 127 -5.42 -5.04 -5.66
N ILE A 128 -5.91 -4.63 -6.83
CA ILE A 128 -5.08 -4.40 -8.02
C ILE A 128 -4.04 -3.32 -7.76
N SER A 129 -4.41 -2.22 -7.08
CA SER A 129 -3.51 -1.13 -6.76
C SER A 129 -2.37 -1.54 -5.81
N LEU A 130 -2.65 -2.42 -4.85
CA LEU A 130 -1.64 -2.97 -3.94
C LEU A 130 -0.69 -3.92 -4.67
N ILE A 131 -1.21 -4.74 -5.60
CA ILE A 131 -0.36 -5.59 -6.47
C ILE A 131 0.54 -4.71 -7.34
N ALA A 132 0.01 -3.64 -7.93
CA ALA A 132 0.79 -2.71 -8.74
C ALA A 132 1.88 -2.00 -7.91
N LEU A 133 1.54 -1.54 -6.69
CA LEU A 133 2.51 -0.97 -5.76
C LEU A 133 3.62 -1.98 -5.42
N ALA A 134 3.26 -3.22 -5.08
CA ALA A 134 4.21 -4.28 -4.77
C ALA A 134 5.16 -4.57 -5.94
N ALA A 135 4.62 -4.66 -7.16
CA ALA A 135 5.40 -4.89 -8.37
C ALA A 135 6.39 -3.75 -8.65
N ILE A 136 5.96 -2.49 -8.52
CA ILE A 136 6.83 -1.33 -8.72
C ILE A 136 7.91 -1.26 -7.64
N GLN A 137 7.56 -1.49 -6.36
CA GLN A 137 8.56 -1.54 -5.28
C GLN A 137 9.62 -2.60 -5.53
N TYR A 138 9.20 -3.80 -5.96
CA TYR A 138 10.13 -4.87 -6.30
C TYR A 138 11.02 -4.51 -7.49
N TYR A 139 10.46 -3.88 -8.52
CA TYR A 139 11.20 -3.43 -9.70
C TYR A 139 12.27 -2.39 -9.34
N GLU A 140 11.90 -1.32 -8.61
CA GLU A 140 12.87 -0.31 -8.18
C GLU A 140 13.95 -0.90 -7.26
N LEU A 141 13.57 -1.79 -6.34
CA LEU A 141 14.53 -2.48 -5.47
C LEU A 141 15.50 -3.36 -6.28
N SER A 142 15.00 -4.06 -7.30
CA SER A 142 15.84 -4.89 -8.18
C SER A 142 16.82 -4.04 -8.98
N MET A 143 16.41 -2.87 -9.45
CA MET A 143 17.32 -1.91 -10.11
C MET A 143 18.40 -1.42 -9.15
N LEU A 144 18.05 -1.13 -7.90
CA LEU A 144 19.01 -0.69 -6.89
C LEU A 144 20.04 -1.78 -6.56
N LYS A 145 19.59 -3.04 -6.41
CA LYS A 145 20.48 -4.20 -6.27
C LYS A 145 21.43 -4.34 -7.46
N GLY A 146 20.89 -4.31 -8.68
CA GLY A 146 21.69 -4.41 -9.91
C GLY A 146 22.71 -3.28 -10.07
N TYR A 147 22.37 -2.07 -9.62
CA TYR A 147 23.33 -0.96 -9.57
C TYR A 147 24.50 -1.28 -8.62
N TYR A 148 24.23 -1.76 -7.41
CA TYR A 148 25.29 -2.10 -6.47
C TYR A 148 26.15 -3.29 -6.92
N ASP A 149 25.55 -4.30 -7.55
CA ASP A 149 26.28 -5.46 -8.10
C ASP A 149 27.26 -5.05 -9.22
N SER A 150 27.00 -3.93 -9.91
CA SER A 150 27.85 -3.41 -10.97
C SER A 150 29.10 -2.64 -10.48
N LEU A 151 29.15 -2.28 -9.19
CA LEU A 151 30.24 -1.48 -8.65
C LEU A 151 31.47 -2.34 -8.34
N PRO A 152 32.69 -1.85 -8.65
CA PRO A 152 33.92 -2.54 -8.30
C PRO A 152 34.05 -2.67 -6.77
N ASN A 153 34.25 -3.91 -6.33
CA ASN A 153 34.03 -4.42 -4.99
C ASN A 153 35.08 -3.93 -3.96
N ASN A 154 35.10 -2.63 -3.64
CA ASN A 154 36.06 -2.03 -2.71
C ASN A 154 35.35 -1.39 -1.50
N GLY A 155 34.97 -2.25 -0.53
CA GLY A 155 34.96 -1.87 0.89
C GLY A 155 33.70 -1.21 1.49
N SER A 156 32.52 -1.39 0.93
CA SER A 156 31.27 -0.86 1.50
C SER A 156 30.58 -1.87 2.44
N TRP A 157 29.83 -1.33 3.40
CA TRP A 157 28.98 -2.03 4.38
C TRP A 157 28.02 -3.09 3.78
N GLN A 158 27.89 -3.11 2.45
CA GLN A 158 27.13 -4.07 1.64
C GLN A 158 27.58 -5.53 1.83
N LYS A 159 28.84 -5.79 2.23
CA LYS A 159 29.35 -7.16 2.48
C LYS A 159 28.97 -7.74 3.85
N TYR A 160 28.53 -6.92 4.81
CA TYR A 160 28.46 -7.32 6.24
C TYR A 160 27.06 -7.40 6.86
N GLY A 161 25.97 -7.30 6.09
CA GLY A 161 24.65 -7.57 6.68
C GLY A 161 23.39 -7.29 5.86
N GLY A 162 23.50 -7.04 4.56
CA GLY A 162 22.35 -6.70 3.71
C GLY A 162 22.04 -7.67 2.57
N LEU A 163 22.82 -8.73 2.38
CA LEU A 163 22.62 -9.76 1.35
C LEU A 163 22.68 -11.15 1.96
#